data_AF-A0A8T4WH48-F1
#
_entry.id   AF-A0A8T4WH48-F1
#
_cell.length_a   1.000
_cell.length_b   1.000
_cell.length_c   1.000
_cell.angle_alpha   90.00
_cell.angle_beta   90.00
_cell.angle_gamma   90.00
#
_symmetry.space_group_name_H-M   'P 1'
#
loop_
_entity.id
_entity.type
_entity.pdbx_description
1 polymer ?
#
loop_
_entity_poly.entity_id
_entity_poly.type
_entity_poly.pdbx_seq_one_letter_code
_entity_poly.pdbx_strand_id
1 'polypeptide(L)'
;MAIEEYEHVIMECVSCGLCQSNCPIYKETKLESNSAKGKMTILYALLQGWLDWDEVAGRMYECTTCKNCQATCLSGLDIPTVVEAARAELVERGYGHEVSKQIAENIGETHNPFGEDPKKRNRLKELAEA
;
A
#
# COMPACT_ATOMS: atom_id res chain seq x y z
N MET A 1 -5.75 4.71 16.18
CA MET A 1 -5.04 4.70 14.88
C MET A 1 -5.84 3.85 13.90
N ALA A 2 -5.86 4.15 12.60
CA ALA A 2 -6.60 3.35 11.62
C ALA A 2 -6.16 1.86 11.62
N ILE A 3 -4.92 1.58 12.01
CA ILE A 3 -4.38 0.22 12.13
C ILE A 3 -4.89 -0.57 13.36
N GLU A 4 -5.46 0.08 14.38
CA GLU A 4 -6.01 -0.60 15.57
C GLU A 4 -7.21 -1.48 15.21
N GLU A 5 -8.01 -1.09 14.23
CA GLU A 5 -9.12 -1.91 13.70
C GLU A 5 -8.63 -3.26 13.14
N TYR A 6 -7.36 -3.31 12.73
CA TYR A 6 -6.72 -4.49 12.14
C TYR A 6 -5.74 -5.19 13.10
N GLU A 7 -5.75 -4.85 14.39
CA GLU A 7 -4.88 -5.48 15.40
C GLU A 7 -5.00 -7.01 15.36
N HIS A 8 -6.21 -7.54 15.23
CA HIS A 8 -6.45 -8.98 15.11
C HIS A 8 -5.69 -9.61 13.94
N VAL A 9 -5.71 -9.00 12.75
CA VAL A 9 -4.98 -9.49 11.57
C VAL A 9 -3.47 -9.45 11.80
N ILE A 10 -2.98 -8.36 12.41
CA ILE A 10 -1.56 -8.17 12.72
C ILE A 10 -1.09 -9.27 13.70
N MET A 11 -1.87 -9.56 14.73
CA MET A 11 -1.57 -10.53 15.77
C MET A 11 -1.73 -11.99 15.31
N GLU A 12 -2.63 -12.27 14.37
CA GLU A 12 -2.82 -13.62 13.81
C GLU A 12 -1.69 -14.06 12.86
N CYS A 13 -0.81 -13.13 12.44
CA CYS A 13 0.31 -13.45 11.58
C CYS A 13 1.36 -14.30 12.30
N VAL A 14 1.40 -15.60 12.01
CA VAL A 14 2.39 -16.55 12.57
C VAL A 14 3.79 -16.45 11.96
N SER A 15 4.06 -15.43 11.14
CA SER A 15 5.39 -15.16 10.55
C SER A 15 6.02 -16.32 9.75
N CYS A 16 5.20 -17.19 9.12
CA CYS A 16 5.68 -18.40 8.43
C CYS A 16 6.50 -18.15 7.15
N GLY A 17 6.44 -16.95 6.55
CA GLY A 17 7.26 -16.59 5.37
C GLY A 17 6.69 -17.00 4.01
N LEU A 18 5.53 -17.68 3.94
CA LEU A 18 4.91 -18.05 2.65
C LEU A 18 4.65 -16.86 1.73
N CYS A 19 4.35 -15.69 2.29
CA CYS A 19 4.15 -14.46 1.53
C CYS A 19 5.43 -13.96 0.81
N GLN A 20 6.63 -14.39 1.22
CA GLN A 20 7.90 -13.93 0.65
C GLN A 20 8.15 -14.47 -0.75
N SER A 21 7.79 -15.72 -1.01
CA SER A 21 8.06 -16.39 -2.30
C SER A 21 7.33 -15.72 -3.47
N ASN A 22 6.17 -15.11 -3.21
CA ASN A 22 5.32 -14.49 -4.23
C ASN A 22 5.29 -12.95 -4.17
N CYS A 23 6.04 -12.34 -3.24
CA CYS A 23 6.12 -10.88 -3.15
C CYS A 23 7.15 -10.35 -4.16
N PRO A 24 6.74 -9.55 -5.17
CA PRO A 24 7.67 -9.02 -6.16
C PRO A 24 8.72 -8.09 -5.53
N ILE A 25 8.33 -7.28 -4.54
CA ILE A 25 9.24 -6.35 -3.88
C ILE A 25 10.29 -7.08 -3.04
N TYR A 26 9.89 -8.11 -2.28
CA TYR A 26 10.85 -8.93 -1.56
C TYR A 26 11.79 -9.66 -2.51
N LYS A 27 11.29 -10.13 -3.66
CA LYS A 27 12.12 -10.81 -4.67
C LYS A 27 13.26 -9.91 -5.16
N GLU A 28 13.00 -8.63 -5.39
CA GLU A 28 14.01 -7.66 -5.83
C GLU A 28 14.89 -7.15 -4.69
N THR A 29 14.29 -6.78 -3.55
CA THR A 29 15.01 -6.09 -2.48
C THR A 29 15.71 -7.03 -1.50
N LYS A 30 15.21 -8.27 -1.33
CA LYS A 30 15.63 -9.24 -0.30
C LYS A 30 15.55 -8.72 1.15
N LEU A 31 14.89 -7.60 1.37
CA LEU A 31 14.69 -7.01 2.70
C LEU A 31 13.42 -7.56 3.33
N GLU A 32 13.55 -8.19 4.49
CA GLU A 32 12.41 -8.77 5.22
C GLU A 32 11.31 -7.74 5.51
N SER A 33 11.69 -6.50 5.84
CA SER A 33 10.77 -5.36 6.07
C SER A 33 9.87 -5.03 4.86
N ASN A 34 10.23 -5.50 3.67
CA ASN A 34 9.42 -5.34 2.47
C ASN A 34 8.43 -6.49 2.24
N SER A 35 8.62 -7.63 2.89
CA SER A 35 7.69 -8.74 2.81
C SER A 35 6.39 -8.46 3.57
N ALA A 36 5.35 -9.25 3.30
CA ALA A 36 4.09 -9.09 4.02
C ALA A 36 4.23 -9.43 5.51
N LYS A 37 5.02 -10.46 5.87
CA LYS A 37 5.28 -10.78 7.29
C LYS A 37 6.09 -9.69 7.98
N GLY A 38 7.10 -9.13 7.31
CA GLY A 38 7.90 -8.04 7.88
C GLY A 38 7.04 -6.80 8.14
N LYS A 39 6.08 -6.51 7.26
CA LYS A 39 5.09 -5.44 7.50
C LYS A 39 4.21 -5.73 8.71
N MET A 40 3.74 -6.96 8.92
CA MET A 40 2.98 -7.30 10.14
C MET A 40 3.84 -7.10 11.40
N THR A 41 5.12 -7.50 11.38
CA THR A 41 6.04 -7.24 12.49
C THR A 41 6.25 -5.74 12.74
N ILE A 42 6.40 -4.95 11.68
CA ILE A 42 6.55 -3.49 11.79
C ILE A 42 5.29 -2.86 12.37
N LEU A 43 4.11 -3.22 11.86
CA LEU A 43 2.84 -2.67 12.32
C LEU A 43 2.55 -3.09 13.77
N TYR A 44 2.91 -4.31 14.16
CA TYR A 44 2.87 -4.72 15.56
C TYR A 44 3.75 -3.81 16.42
N ALA A 45 5.00 -3.57 16.02
CA ALA A 45 5.91 -2.69 16.77
C ALA A 45 5.38 -1.24 16.86
N LEU A 46 4.72 -0.72 15.81
CA LEU A 46 4.02 0.57 15.85
C LEU A 46 2.86 0.57 16.86
N LEU A 47 2.05 -0.49 16.90
CA LEU A 47 0.96 -0.63 17.89
C LEU A 47 1.49 -0.63 19.33
N GLN A 48 2.67 -1.23 19.54
CA GLN A 48 3.32 -1.23 20.86
C GLN A 48 4.07 0.06 21.20
N GLY A 49 4.14 1.03 20.27
CA GLY A 49 4.91 2.26 20.43
C GLY A 49 6.43 2.05 20.47
N TRP A 50 6.92 0.98 19.83
CA TRP A 50 8.36 0.65 19.79
C TRP A 50 9.08 1.24 18.58
N LEU A 51 8.34 1.69 17.58
CA LEU A 51 8.85 2.35 16.38
C LEU A 51 8.08 3.63 16.13
N ASP A 52 8.73 4.58 15.46
CA ASP A 52 8.09 5.79 14.97
C ASP A 52 7.64 5.64 13.52
N TRP A 53 6.63 6.43 13.13
CA TRP A 53 5.97 6.31 11.83
C TRP A 53 6.86 6.74 10.66
N ASP A 54 7.77 7.69 10.86
CA ASP A 54 8.72 8.17 9.84
C ASP A 54 9.75 7.11 9.46
N GLU A 55 10.18 6.28 10.43
CA GLU A 55 11.14 5.19 10.20
C GLU A 55 10.59 4.11 9.25
N VAL A 56 9.27 3.95 9.23
CA VAL A 56 8.59 2.82 8.56
C VAL A 56 7.79 3.23 7.32
N ALA A 57 7.56 4.53 7.13
CA ALA A 57 6.75 5.07 6.03
C ALA A 57 7.17 4.50 4.67
N GLY A 58 8.47 4.55 4.37
CA GLY A 58 9.01 4.02 3.11
C GLY A 58 8.68 2.55 2.89
N ARG A 59 8.75 1.72 3.94
CA ARG A 59 8.41 0.29 3.85
C ARG A 59 6.93 0.08 3.53
N MET A 60 6.03 0.89 4.08
CA MET A 60 4.62 0.79 3.73
C MET A 60 4.36 1.22 2.29
N TYR A 61 5.04 2.25 1.79
CA TYR A 61 4.87 2.72 0.41
C TYR A 61 5.53 1.85 -0.67
N GLU A 62 6.51 1.02 -0.33
CA GLU A 62 7.08 0.06 -1.29
C GLU A 62 6.09 -1.05 -1.72
N CYS A 63 5.04 -1.32 -0.93
CA CYS A 63 4.04 -2.34 -1.28
C CYS A 63 3.28 -2.00 -2.58
N THR A 64 3.15 -2.93 -3.53
CA THR A 64 2.34 -2.68 -4.75
C THR A 64 0.86 -3.02 -4.58
N THR A 65 0.45 -3.44 -3.39
CA THR A 65 -0.92 -3.93 -3.08
C THR A 65 -1.44 -5.00 -4.06
N CYS A 66 -0.53 -5.81 -4.64
CA CYS A 66 -0.88 -6.83 -5.64
C CYS A 66 -1.65 -8.05 -5.10
N LYS A 67 -1.85 -8.15 -3.79
CA LYS A 67 -2.60 -9.21 -3.09
C LYS A 67 -2.04 -10.64 -3.15
N ASN A 68 -0.85 -10.85 -3.72
CA ASN A 68 -0.20 -12.18 -3.73
C ASN A 68 -0.02 -12.78 -2.33
N CYS A 69 0.29 -11.96 -1.32
CA CYS A 69 0.47 -12.42 0.05
C CYS A 69 -0.82 -12.99 0.67
N GLN A 70 -1.98 -12.37 0.36
CA GLN A 70 -3.29 -12.83 0.79
C GLN A 70 -3.64 -14.15 0.09
N ALA A 71 -3.44 -14.22 -1.23
CA ALA A 71 -3.73 -15.42 -2.03
C ALA A 71 -2.97 -16.67 -1.54
N THR A 72 -1.79 -16.51 -0.95
CA THR A 72 -0.97 -17.62 -0.47
C THR A 72 -0.95 -17.77 1.05
N CYS A 73 -1.72 -16.95 1.79
CA CYS A 73 -1.75 -17.01 3.24
C CYS A 73 -2.61 -18.21 3.68
N LEU A 74 -2.01 -19.19 4.38
CA LEU A 74 -2.76 -20.32 4.93
C LEU A 74 -3.73 -19.90 6.05
N SER A 75 -3.43 -18.79 6.74
CA SER A 75 -4.32 -18.18 7.73
C SER A 75 -5.39 -17.28 7.11
N GLY A 76 -5.37 -17.06 5.78
CA GLY A 76 -6.37 -16.24 5.09
C GLY A 76 -6.34 -14.73 5.39
N LEU A 77 -5.22 -14.21 5.91
CA LEU A 77 -5.12 -12.82 6.35
C LEU A 77 -5.16 -11.82 5.19
N ASP A 78 -5.99 -10.78 5.30
CA ASP A 78 -6.07 -9.66 4.35
C ASP A 78 -4.98 -8.60 4.62
N ILE A 79 -3.73 -9.02 4.47
CA ILE A 79 -2.56 -8.15 4.70
C ILE A 79 -2.57 -6.89 3.81
N PRO A 80 -2.97 -6.92 2.51
CA PRO A 80 -3.03 -5.72 1.68
C PRO A 80 -3.88 -4.62 2.29
N THR A 81 -5.07 -4.95 2.82
CA THR A 81 -5.96 -3.98 3.46
C THR A 81 -5.34 -3.37 4.71
N VAL A 82 -4.63 -4.16 5.52
CA VAL A 82 -3.88 -3.64 6.69
C VAL A 82 -2.80 -2.64 6.25
N VAL A 83 -2.10 -2.91 5.14
CA VAL A 83 -1.09 -1.97 4.59
C VAL A 83 -1.76 -0.69 4.06
N GLU A 84 -2.94 -0.78 3.46
CA GLU A 84 -3.72 0.40 3.04
C GLU A 84 -4.17 1.23 4.24
N ALA A 85 -4.63 0.62 5.33
CA ALA A 85 -4.95 1.31 6.57
C ALA A 85 -3.71 2.01 7.18
N ALA A 86 -2.55 1.37 7.16
CA ALA A 86 -1.29 1.99 7.59
C ALA A 86 -0.90 3.18 6.71
N ARG A 87 -1.15 3.12 5.39
CA ARG A 87 -0.93 4.26 4.48
C ARG A 87 -1.88 5.41 4.74
N ALA A 88 -3.14 5.13 5.07
CA ALA A 88 -4.09 6.17 5.46
C ALA A 88 -3.61 6.91 6.71
N GLU A 89 -3.18 6.17 7.73
CA GLU A 89 -2.60 6.76 8.95
C GLU A 89 -1.32 7.57 8.66
N LEU A 90 -0.44 7.10 7.76
CA LEU A 90 0.74 7.86 7.31
C LEU A 90 0.36 9.18 6.63
N VAL A 91 -0.71 9.22 5.84
CA VAL A 91 -1.22 10.45 5.21
C VAL A 91 -1.69 11.44 6.27
N GLU A 92 -2.51 11.01 7.23
CA GLU A 92 -2.99 11.86 8.34
C GLU A 92 -1.84 12.42 9.18
N ARG A 93 -0.72 11.68 9.26
CA ARG A 93 0.51 12.10 9.97
C ARG A 93 1.45 12.97 9.14
N GLY A 94 1.10 13.30 7.89
CA GLY A 94 1.91 14.17 7.03
C GLY A 94 3.03 13.46 6.27
N TYR A 95 3.04 12.13 6.22
CA TYR A 95 3.99 11.33 5.44
C TYR A 95 3.45 10.89 4.07
N GLY A 96 2.32 11.46 3.63
CA GLY A 96 1.79 11.26 2.29
C GLY A 96 2.70 11.83 1.19
N HIS A 97 2.67 11.23 0.01
CA HIS A 97 3.44 11.74 -1.13
C HIS A 97 2.74 12.92 -1.82
N GLU A 98 3.49 13.98 -2.14
CA GLU A 98 2.96 15.15 -2.87
C GLU A 98 2.33 14.77 -4.21
N VAL A 99 2.90 13.78 -4.90
CA VAL A 99 2.34 13.26 -6.17
C VAL A 99 0.92 12.70 -5.97
N SER A 100 0.64 12.03 -4.85
CA SER A 100 -0.69 11.50 -4.56
C SER A 100 -1.71 12.63 -4.33
N LYS A 101 -1.28 13.72 -3.70
CA LYS A 101 -2.11 14.92 -3.52
C LYS A 101 -2.41 15.59 -4.87
N GLN A 102 -1.38 15.78 -5.70
CA GLN A 102 -1.56 16.33 -7.05
C GLN A 102 -2.50 15.46 -7.91
N ILE A 103 -2.40 14.13 -7.81
CA ILE A 103 -3.32 13.22 -8.52
C ILE A 103 -4.75 13.43 -8.03
N ALA A 104 -4.98 13.57 -6.72
CA ALA A 104 -6.32 13.82 -6.18
C ALA A 104 -6.90 15.17 -6.65
N GLU A 105 -6.08 16.22 -6.67
CA GLU A 105 -6.45 17.54 -7.21
C GLU A 105 -6.78 17.46 -8.71
N ASN A 106 -5.93 16.79 -9.51
CA ASN A 106 -6.17 16.56 -10.93
C ASN A 106 -7.50 15.83 -11.18
N ILE A 107 -7.83 14.83 -10.35
CA ILE A 107 -9.12 14.12 -10.45
C ILE A 107 -10.28 15.07 -10.16
N GLY A 108 -10.17 15.93 -9.15
CA GLY A 108 -11.20 16.92 -8.81
C GLY A 108 -11.42 17.98 -9.89
N GLU A 109 -10.35 18.44 -10.54
CA GLU A 109 -10.42 19.53 -11.53
C GLU A 109 -10.67 19.03 -12.95
N THR A 110 -9.86 18.06 -13.40
CA THR A 110 -9.81 17.59 -14.79
C THR A 110 -10.49 16.24 -15.00
N HIS A 111 -11.04 15.65 -13.94
CA HIS A 111 -11.74 14.36 -13.98
C HIS A 111 -10.84 13.25 -14.55
N ASN A 112 -9.54 13.31 -14.28
CA ASN A 112 -8.56 12.25 -14.50
C ASN A 112 -7.30 12.47 -13.66
N PRO A 113 -6.50 11.43 -13.39
CA PRO A 113 -5.26 11.56 -12.61
C PRO A 113 -4.14 12.31 -13.33
N PHE A 114 -4.20 12.45 -14.66
CA PHE A 114 -3.10 12.99 -15.47
C PHE A 114 -3.15 14.53 -15.64
N GLY A 115 -4.22 15.20 -15.21
CA GLY A 115 -4.39 16.65 -15.40
C GLY A 115 -4.72 17.04 -16.84
N GLU A 116 -5.13 16.09 -17.68
CA GLU A 116 -5.42 16.34 -19.09
C GLU A 116 -6.77 17.04 -19.29
N ASP A 117 -6.83 18.04 -20.18
CA ASP A 117 -8.07 18.72 -20.54
C ASP A 117 -9.11 17.72 -21.08
N PRO A 118 -10.29 17.61 -20.45
CA PRO A 118 -11.36 16.73 -20.91
C PRO A 118 -11.67 16.81 -22.40
N LYS A 119 -11.56 17.99 -23.01
CA LYS A 119 -11.85 18.22 -24.44
C LYS A 119 -10.80 17.63 -25.37
N LYS A 120 -9.57 17.42 -24.88
CA LYS A 120 -8.44 16.89 -25.65
C LYS A 120 -8.29 15.37 -25.53
N ARG A 121 -9.11 14.70 -24.72
CA ARG A 121 -9.09 13.24 -24.53
C ARG A 121 -9.90 12.53 -25.63
N ASN A 122 -9.51 12.71 -26.88
CA ASN A 122 -10.19 12.19 -28.07
C ASN A 122 -9.62 10.85 -28.58
N ARG A 123 -8.67 10.22 -27.86
CA ARG A 123 -8.02 8.96 -28.26
C ARG A 123 -8.99 7.85 -28.71
N LEU A 124 -10.15 7.71 -28.05
CA LEU A 124 -11.16 6.71 -28.43
C LEU A 124 -11.84 7.06 -29.76
N LYS A 125 -12.04 8.35 -30.07
CA LYS A 125 -12.56 8.80 -31.36
C LYS A 125 -11.52 8.58 -32.45
N GLU A 126 -10.28 8.96 -32.19
CA GLU A 126 -9.16 8.75 -33.13
C GLU A 126 -8.98 7.26 -33.46
N LEU A 127 -9.09 6.36 -32.46
CA LEU A 127 -9.03 4.92 -32.66
C LEU A 127 -10.23 4.35 -33.43
N ALA A 128 -11.41 4.98 -33.34
CA ALA A 128 -12.60 4.53 -34.06
C ALA A 128 -12.62 4.99 -35.53
N GLU A 129 -11.84 6.03 -35.86
CA GLU A 129 -11.72 6.61 -37.20
C GLU A 129 -10.51 6.07 -37.98
N ALA A 130 -9.66 5.24 -37.36
CA ALA A 130 -8.46 4.61 -37.94
C ALA A 130 -8.74 3.18 -38.41
#